data_AF-A0AAU7H8G8-F1
#
_entry.id   AF-A0AAU7H8G8-F1
#
_cell.length_a   1.000
_cell.length_b   1.000
_cell.length_c   1.000
_cell.angle_alpha   90.00
_cell.angle_beta   90.00
_cell.angle_gamma   90.00
#
_symmetry.space_group_name_H-M   'P 1'
#
loop_
_entity.id
_entity.type
_entity.pdbx_description
1 polymer ?
#
loop_
_entity_poly.entity_id
_entity_poly.type
_entity_poly.pdbx_seq_one_letter_code
_entity_poly.pdbx_strand_id
1 'polypeptide(L)'
;MARPPKPPAYLDELAAQQWKAKAKQLAERGDLTPADWNNLELFCVNYSLYRKAVDDLASRGFSIVNSQGGESRNPALSAKADAEKIMIKMSSLLGFDPVSRRRNPVETEEEDELDRLG
;
A
#
# COMPACT_ATOMS: atom_id res chain seq x y z
N MET A 1 -0.27 -21.52 -4.92
CA MET A 1 -0.48 -20.06 -5.00
C MET A 1 -1.67 -19.65 -4.13
N ALA A 2 -1.48 -18.70 -3.21
CA ALA A 2 -2.57 -18.17 -2.40
C ALA A 2 -3.51 -17.31 -3.26
N ARG A 3 -4.78 -17.69 -3.35
CA ARG A 3 -5.80 -16.87 -4.04
C ARG A 3 -6.04 -15.58 -3.24
N PRO A 4 -6.12 -14.40 -3.89
CA PRO A 4 -6.39 -13.17 -3.18
C PRO A 4 -7.73 -13.24 -2.44
N PRO A 5 -7.78 -12.89 -1.14
CA PRO A 5 -9.03 -12.83 -0.40
C PRO A 5 -9.92 -11.73 -0.98
N LYS A 6 -11.22 -11.82 -0.68
CA LYS A 6 -12.12 -10.68 -0.86
C LYS A 6 -11.62 -9.49 -0.02
N PRO A 7 -11.77 -8.25 -0.50
CA PRO A 7 -11.43 -7.08 0.31
C PRO A 7 -12.21 -7.13 1.64
N PRO A 8 -11.59 -6.80 2.78
CA PRO A 8 -12.28 -6.67 4.06
C PRO A 8 -13.50 -5.74 3.95
N ALA A 9 -14.60 -6.13 4.58
CA ALA A 9 -15.89 -5.45 4.43
C ALA A 9 -15.89 -4.00 4.95
N TYR A 10 -14.95 -3.65 5.84
CA TYR A 10 -14.83 -2.31 6.41
C TYR A 10 -14.07 -1.34 5.49
N LEU A 11 -13.39 -1.84 4.45
CA LEU A 11 -12.69 -0.97 3.50
C LEU A 11 -13.71 -0.09 2.78
N ASP A 12 -13.43 1.21 2.76
CA ASP A 12 -14.18 2.12 1.92
C ASP A 12 -13.92 1.85 0.43
N GLU A 13 -14.67 2.54 -0.43
CA GLU A 13 -14.61 2.31 -1.87
C GLU A 13 -13.19 2.48 -2.44
N LEU A 14 -12.46 3.52 -2.03
CA LEU A 14 -11.11 3.79 -2.52
C LEU A 14 -10.13 2.69 -2.10
N ALA A 15 -10.19 2.28 -0.83
CA ALA A 15 -9.35 1.21 -0.32
C ALA A 15 -9.69 -0.15 -0.96
N ALA A 16 -10.98 -0.45 -1.15
CA ALA A 16 -11.44 -1.69 -1.76
C ALA A 16 -11.08 -1.79 -3.25
N GLN A 17 -11.16 -0.68 -4.00
CA GLN A 17 -10.69 -0.62 -5.38
C GLN A 17 -9.18 -0.89 -5.44
N GLN A 18 -8.42 -0.28 -4.54
CA GLN A 18 -6.97 -0.47 -4.52
C GLN A 18 -6.56 -1.89 -4.10
N TRP A 19 -7.29 -2.49 -3.16
CA TRP A 19 -7.12 -3.90 -2.79
C TRP A 19 -7.24 -4.79 -4.02
N LYS A 20 -8.31 -4.65 -4.81
CA LYS A 20 -8.52 -5.48 -6.01
C LYS A 20 -7.38 -5.35 -7.01
N ALA A 21 -6.91 -4.13 -7.26
CA ALA A 21 -5.82 -3.86 -8.19
C ALA A 21 -4.50 -4.48 -7.71
N LYS A 22 -4.14 -4.25 -6.45
CA LYS A 22 -2.86 -4.70 -5.88
C LYS A 22 -2.83 -6.17 -5.52
N ALA A 23 -3.95 -6.74 -5.08
CA ALA A 23 -4.05 -8.17 -4.82
C ALA A 23 -3.84 -8.99 -6.10
N LYS A 24 -4.36 -8.52 -7.25
CA LYS A 24 -4.09 -9.13 -8.55
C LYS A 24 -2.59 -9.13 -8.87
N GLN A 25 -1.93 -7.97 -8.72
CA GLN A 25 -0.50 -7.82 -8.94
C GLN A 25 0.34 -8.73 -8.05
N LEU A 26 -0.04 -8.89 -6.77
CA LEU A 26 0.65 -9.79 -5.86
C LEU A 26 0.45 -11.25 -6.23
N ALA A 27 -0.77 -11.65 -6.59
CA ALA A 27 -1.10 -13.04 -6.90
C ALA A 27 -0.31 -13.59 -8.10
N GLU A 28 0.08 -12.73 -9.03
CA GLU A 28 0.94 -13.06 -10.18
C GLU A 28 2.36 -13.48 -9.78
N ARG A 29 2.83 -13.15 -8.56
CA ARG A 29 4.18 -13.49 -8.09
C ARG A 29 4.33 -14.93 -7.58
N GLY A 30 3.22 -15.55 -7.14
CA GLY A 30 3.21 -16.94 -6.66
C GLY A 30 3.87 -17.22 -5.30
N ASP A 31 4.55 -16.24 -4.70
CA ASP A 31 5.35 -16.34 -3.46
C ASP A 31 4.63 -15.85 -2.18
N LEU A 32 3.34 -15.51 -2.28
CA LEU A 32 2.62 -14.89 -1.17
C LEU A 32 2.26 -15.86 -0.04
N THR A 33 2.42 -15.36 1.18
CA THR A 33 1.92 -15.95 2.42
C THR A 33 0.65 -15.25 2.91
N PRO A 34 -0.12 -15.85 3.83
CA PRO A 34 -1.28 -15.17 4.43
C PRO A 34 -0.94 -13.82 5.10
N ALA A 35 0.28 -13.65 5.61
CA ALA A 35 0.71 -12.43 6.27
C ALA A 35 0.81 -11.24 5.30
N ASP A 36 1.06 -11.48 4.01
CA ASP A 36 1.19 -10.44 2.99
C ASP A 36 -0.14 -9.73 2.72
N TRP A 37 -1.27 -10.41 2.93
CA TRP A 37 -2.60 -9.81 2.79
C TRP A 37 -2.86 -8.74 3.86
N ASN A 38 -2.32 -8.91 5.08
CA ASN A 38 -2.43 -7.90 6.13
C ASN A 38 -1.62 -6.65 5.79
N ASN A 39 -0.45 -6.82 5.17
CA ASN A 39 0.36 -5.70 4.69
C ASN A 39 -0.34 -4.97 3.52
N LEU A 40 -1.01 -5.72 2.64
CA LEU A 40 -1.84 -5.14 1.60
C LEU A 40 -3.02 -4.35 2.19
N GLU A 41 -3.67 -4.87 3.23
CA GLU A 41 -4.76 -4.20 3.93
C GLU A 41 -4.32 -2.83 4.44
N LEU A 42 -3.19 -2.81 5.15
CA LEU A 42 -2.61 -1.60 5.68
C LEU A 42 -2.27 -0.60 4.57
N PHE A 43 -1.72 -1.05 3.45
CA PHE A 43 -1.48 -0.20 2.29
C PHE A 43 -2.78 0.41 1.75
N CYS A 44 -3.85 -0.38 1.60
CA CYS A 44 -5.11 0.06 1.01
C CYS A 44 -5.83 1.09 1.89
N VAL A 45 -5.86 0.87 3.21
CA VAL A 45 -6.43 1.84 4.17
C VAL A 45 -5.68 3.17 4.08
N ASN A 46 -4.34 3.13 4.05
CA ASN A 46 -3.52 4.35 3.95
C ASN A 46 -3.64 5.02 2.57
N TYR A 47 -3.85 4.26 1.50
CA TYR A 47 -4.14 4.83 0.18
C TYR A 47 -5.42 5.67 0.20
N SER A 48 -6.50 5.17 0.81
CA SER A 48 -7.73 5.95 0.93
C SER A 48 -7.53 7.20 1.79
N LEU A 49 -6.85 7.08 2.94
CA LEU A 49 -6.52 8.21 3.80
C LEU A 49 -5.71 9.29 3.05
N TYR A 50 -4.69 8.87 2.30
CA TYR A 50 -3.89 9.74 1.46
C TYR A 50 -4.76 10.50 0.44
N ARG A 51 -5.63 9.79 -0.29
CA ARG A 51 -6.51 10.41 -1.29
C ARG A 51 -7.47 11.43 -0.68
N LYS A 52 -8.07 11.11 0.46
CA LYS A 52 -8.95 12.02 1.20
C LYS A 52 -8.20 13.24 1.73
N ALA A 53 -6.99 13.06 2.25
CA ALA A 53 -6.16 14.16 2.71
C ALA A 53 -5.73 15.09 1.56
N VAL A 54 -5.38 14.52 0.39
CA VAL A 54 -5.07 15.31 -0.81
C VAL A 54 -6.29 16.12 -1.26
N ASP A 55 -7.48 15.54 -1.24
CA ASP A 55 -8.72 16.22 -1.61
C ASP A 55 -9.10 17.34 -0.63
N ASP A 56 -8.95 17.12 0.68
CA ASP A 56 -9.15 18.17 1.70
C ASP A 56 -8.14 19.32 1.51
N LEU A 57 -6.88 19.01 1.21
CA LEU A 57 -5.87 20.06 0.94
C LEU A 57 -6.16 20.83 -0.35
N ALA A 58 -6.68 20.17 -1.38
CA ALA A 58 -7.06 20.84 -2.63
C ALA A 58 -8.27 21.77 -2.44
N SER A 59 -9.22 21.38 -1.59
CA SER A 59 -10.45 22.15 -1.34
C SER A 59 -10.28 23.26 -0.29
N ARG A 60 -9.47 23.04 0.75
CA ARG A 60 -9.34 23.96 1.89
C ARG A 60 -7.98 24.65 1.99
N GLY A 61 -7.01 24.24 1.19
CA GLY A 61 -5.65 24.77 1.24
C GLY A 61 -4.82 24.25 2.43
N PHE A 62 -3.61 24.80 2.56
CA PHE A 62 -2.62 24.38 3.55
C PHE A 62 -2.86 24.95 4.96
N SER A 63 -3.69 25.97 5.06
CA SER A 63 -4.08 26.64 6.30
C SER A 63 -5.60 26.78 6.37
N ILE A 64 -6.14 26.76 7.58
CA ILE A 64 -7.57 26.87 7.87
C ILE A 64 -7.79 27.90 8.98
N VAL A 65 -8.98 28.51 9.02
CA VAL A 65 -9.37 29.36 10.14
C VAL A 65 -9.85 28.47 11.29
N ASN A 66 -9.31 28.69 12.49
CA ASN A 66 -9.69 27.96 13.70
C ASN A 66 -10.92 28.58 14.37
N SER A 67 -11.41 27.95 15.44
CA SER A 67 -12.60 28.40 16.17
C SER A 67 -12.47 29.79 16.82
N GLN A 68 -11.24 30.30 16.96
CA GLN A 68 -10.94 31.63 17.51
C GLN A 68 -10.70 32.68 16.41
N GLY A 69 -10.89 32.33 15.13
CA GLY A 69 -10.67 33.22 14.00
C GLY A 69 -9.21 33.37 13.56
N GLY A 70 -8.28 32.66 14.20
CA GLY A 70 -6.86 32.64 13.82
C GLY A 70 -6.56 31.62 12.72
N GLU A 71 -5.47 31.83 11.99
CA GLU A 71 -4.98 30.87 11.01
C GLU A 71 -4.28 29.68 11.70
N SER A 72 -4.51 28.47 11.22
CA SER A 72 -3.90 27.25 11.74
C SER A 72 -3.58 26.30 10.60
N ARG A 73 -2.53 25.49 10.75
CA ARG A 73 -2.14 24.50 9.74
C ARG A 73 -3.27 23.50 9.50
N ASN A 74 -3.54 23.18 8.23
CA ASN A 74 -4.52 22.15 7.89
C ASN A 74 -4.04 20.77 8.42
N PRO A 75 -4.81 20.07 9.29
CA PRO A 75 -4.47 18.74 9.80
C PRO A 75 -4.25 17.69 8.70
N ALA A 76 -4.87 17.86 7.53
CA ALA A 76 -4.71 16.96 6.39
C ALA A 76 -3.25 16.88 5.89
N LEU A 77 -2.41 17.90 6.17
CA LEU A 77 -0.97 17.84 5.86
C LEU A 77 -0.26 16.70 6.61
N SER A 78 -0.55 16.54 7.90
CA SER A 78 0.05 15.47 8.70
C SER A 78 -0.52 14.11 8.32
N ALA A 79 -1.84 14.03 8.13
CA ALA A 79 -2.50 12.79 7.69
C ALA A 79 -1.94 12.29 6.34
N LYS A 80 -1.73 13.20 5.37
CA LYS A 80 -1.10 12.88 4.10
C LYS A 80 0.32 12.34 4.31
N ALA A 81 1.15 13.05 5.08
CA ALA A 81 2.54 12.68 5.30
C ALA A 81 2.70 11.32 5.98
N ASP A 82 1.85 10.99 6.95
CA ASP A 82 1.90 9.71 7.65
C ASP A 82 1.40 8.56 6.77
N ALA A 83 0.33 8.77 6.01
CA ALA A 83 -0.14 7.81 5.02
C ALA A 83 0.94 7.51 3.96
N GLU A 84 1.64 8.54 3.46
CA GLU A 84 2.74 8.37 2.49
C GLU A 84 3.87 7.50 3.05
N LYS A 85 4.29 7.71 4.30
CA LYS A 85 5.34 6.89 4.93
C LYS A 85 4.95 5.41 4.99
N ILE A 86 3.72 5.13 5.42
CA ILE A 86 3.22 3.75 5.50
C ILE A 86 3.12 3.14 4.10
N MET A 87 2.58 3.88 3.14
CA MET A 87 2.47 3.43 1.75
C MET A 87 3.83 3.14 1.12
N ILE A 88 4.84 3.97 1.33
CA ILE A 88 6.21 3.75 0.84
C ILE A 88 6.78 2.48 1.46
N LYS A 89 6.64 2.31 2.79
CA LYS A 89 7.14 1.12 3.50
C LYS A 89 6.47 -0.15 2.98
N MET A 90 5.15 -0.17 2.88
CA MET A 90 4.40 -1.34 2.40
C MET A 90 4.67 -1.60 0.91
N SER A 91 4.83 -0.56 0.09
CA SER A 91 5.22 -0.72 -1.32
C SER A 91 6.58 -1.41 -1.47
N SER A 92 7.53 -1.07 -0.60
CA SER A 92 8.85 -1.71 -0.58
C SER A 92 8.79 -3.15 -0.12
N LEU A 93 8.01 -3.46 0.93
CA LEU A 93 7.88 -4.82 1.45
C LEU A 93 7.16 -5.76 0.48
N LEU A 94 6.09 -5.27 -0.15
CA LEU A 94 5.25 -6.04 -1.08
C LEU A 94 5.81 -6.08 -2.51
N GLY A 95 6.94 -5.41 -2.77
CA GLY A 95 7.55 -5.37 -4.09
C GLY A 95 6.66 -4.68 -5.12
N PHE A 96 6.05 -3.54 -4.79
CA PHE A 96 5.22 -2.76 -5.72
C PHE A 96 6.02 -1.82 -6.62
N ASP A 97 7.23 -1.44 -6.20
CA ASP A 97 8.14 -0.61 -6.98
C ASP A 97 9.26 -1.43 -7.65
N PRO A 98 9.88 -0.93 -8.74
CA PRO A 98 10.92 -1.67 -9.46
C PRO A 98 12.17 -1.98 -8.62
N VAL A 99 12.54 -1.10 -7.70
CA VAL A 99 13.77 -1.24 -6.92
C VAL A 99 13.60 -2.34 -5.87
N SER A 100 12.50 -2.33 -5.14
CA SER A 100 12.19 -3.38 -4.17
C SER A 100 12.02 -4.75 -4.83
N ARG A 101 11.39 -4.82 -6.02
CA ARG A 101 11.29 -6.06 -6.80
C ARG A 101 12.65 -6.66 -7.16
N ARG A 102 13.60 -5.82 -7.58
CA ARG A 102 14.96 -6.28 -7.90
C ARG A 102 15.72 -6.75 -6.67
N ARG A 103 15.46 -6.15 -5.50
CA ARG A 103 16.11 -6.51 -4.24
C ARG A 103 15.53 -7.80 -3.62
N ASN A 104 14.26 -8.11 -3.90
CA ASN A 104 13.58 -9.30 -3.41
C ASN A 104 12.90 -10.07 -4.56
N PRO A 105 13.71 -10.72 -5.43
CA PRO A 105 13.18 -11.55 -6.51
C PRO A 105 12.43 -12.75 -5.93
N VAL A 106 11.47 -13.26 -6.70
CA VAL A 106 10.82 -14.54 -6.38
C VAL A 106 11.88 -15.62 -6.53
N GLU A 107 12.09 -16.45 -5.50
CA GLU A 107 12.92 -17.64 -5.62
C GLU A 107 12.29 -18.58 -6.65
N THR A 108 12.98 -18.80 -7.75
CA THR A 108 12.64 -19.82 -8.72
C THR A 108 13.47 -21.06 -8.37
N GLU A 109 12.82 -22.22 -8.31
CA GLU A 109 13.51 -23.52 -8.32
C GLU A 109 14.19 -23.70 -9.70
N GLU A 110 15.29 -23.00 -9.93
CA GLU A 110 16.25 -23.43 -10.94
C GLU A 110 17.03 -24.57 -10.29
N GLU A 111 16.82 -25.80 -10.76
CA GLU A 111 17.69 -26.94 -10.41
C GLU A 111 19.13 -26.50 -10.58
N ASP A 112 19.87 -26.42 -9.47
CA ASP A 112 21.27 -26.07 -9.50
C ASP A 112 21.99 -27.17 -10.30
N GLU A 113 22.95 -26.83 -11.17
CA GLU A 113 23.62 -27.85 -12.01
C GLU A 113 24.30 -28.95 -11.16
N LEU A 114 24.53 -28.66 -9.87
CA LEU A 114 25.02 -29.57 -8.85
C LEU A 114 23.99 -30.63 -8.42
N ASP A 115 22.69 -30.30 -8.44
CA ASP A 115 21.61 -31.25 -8.12
C ASP A 115 21.42 -32.30 -9.23
N ARG A 116 21.82 -31.97 -10.47
CA ARG A 116 21.79 -32.91 -11.62
C ARG A 116 22.95 -33.90 -11.64
N LEU A 117 23.96 -33.71 -10.79
CA LEU A 117 25.14 -34.57 -10.70
C LEU A 117 25.01 -35.67 -9.63
N GLY A 118 23.84 -35.82 -8.99
CA GLY A 118 23.50 -36.89 -8.04
C GLY A 118 22.79 -38.07 -8.69
#